data_AF-A0AAU2XDX6-F1
#
_entry.id   AF-A0AAU2XDX6-F1
#
_cell.length_a   1.000
_cell.length_b   1.000
_cell.length_c   1.000
_cell.angle_alpha   90.00
_cell.angle_beta   90.00
_cell.angle_gamma   90.00
#
_symmetry.space_group_name_H-M   'P 1'
#
loop_
_entity.id
_entity.type
_entity.pdbx_description
1 polymer ?
#
loop_
_entity_poly.entity_id
_entity_poly.type
_entity_poly.pdbx_seq_one_letter_code
_entity_poly.pdbx_strand_id
1 'polypeptide(L)'
;MSHHASLLRHFADLRDGTHGHRPAATERTRRGKERLFAEAVRLLDPYARQALGDLDTELLLGTGEITATGVRRAADGGLDARWELAWPEQRAVGLAPVLVHAVYGAGFHHPHLQGGTVGQWPLNVFTEAQAAAELPVLRAVAAADLHNLVFRQDHRIVPATMKEDLR
;
A
#
# COMPACT_ATOMS: atom_id res chain seq x y z
N MET A 1 6.19 16.83 -1.43
CA MET A 1 7.43 16.44 -0.73
C MET A 1 7.96 15.15 -1.33
N SER A 2 9.26 14.85 -1.24
CA SER A 2 9.84 13.62 -1.81
C SER A 2 9.69 12.42 -0.86
N HIS A 3 9.72 11.20 -1.40
CA HIS A 3 9.74 9.95 -0.64
C HIS A 3 10.93 9.86 0.35
N HIS A 4 12.05 10.52 0.04
CA HIS A 4 13.19 10.68 0.96
C HIS A 4 12.80 11.39 2.27
N ALA A 5 11.89 12.35 2.23
CA ALA A 5 11.42 13.00 3.45
C ALA A 5 10.63 12.04 4.35
N SER A 6 9.97 11.02 3.77
CA SER A 6 9.31 9.95 4.52
C SER A 6 10.33 9.08 5.25
N LEU A 7 11.41 8.69 4.57
CA LEU A 7 12.52 7.95 5.17
C LEU A 7 13.19 8.71 6.32
N LEU A 8 13.43 10.02 6.15
CA LEU A 8 14.01 10.84 7.22
C LEU A 8 13.10 10.91 8.45
N ARG A 9 11.77 11.00 8.29
CA ARG A 9 10.83 10.92 9.41
C ARG A 9 10.87 9.55 10.08
N HIS A 10 10.87 8.49 9.29
CA HIS A 10 10.96 7.12 9.79
C HIS A 10 12.22 6.88 10.64
N PHE A 11 13.39 7.27 10.15
CA PHE A 11 14.64 7.10 10.88
C PHE A 11 14.71 7.98 12.13
N ALA A 12 14.13 9.18 12.12
CA ALA A 12 13.99 10.00 13.32
C ALA A 12 13.12 9.31 14.38
N ASP A 13 12.00 8.72 13.97
CA ASP A 13 11.12 7.97 14.86
C ASP A 13 11.80 6.73 15.46
N LEU A 14 12.64 6.03 14.68
CA LEU A 14 13.43 4.89 15.18
C LEU A 14 14.46 5.34 16.23
N ARG A 15 15.19 6.42 15.95
CA ARG A 15 16.16 7.01 16.87
C ARG A 15 15.50 7.41 18.19
N ASP A 16 14.30 7.98 18.14
CA ASP A 16 13.63 8.59 19.29
C ASP A 16 12.61 7.64 19.97
N GLY A 17 12.37 6.45 19.41
CA GLY A 17 11.39 5.47 19.88
C GLY A 17 9.93 5.90 19.70
N THR A 18 9.67 6.93 18.90
CA THR A 18 8.35 7.53 18.65
C THR A 18 7.66 6.94 17.43
N HIS A 19 6.49 7.45 17.05
CA HIS A 19 5.90 7.26 15.73
C HIS A 19 5.07 8.50 15.46
N GLY A 20 5.49 9.34 14.50
CA GLY A 20 4.94 10.68 14.31
C GLY A 20 5.80 11.79 14.89
N HIS A 21 5.66 13.00 14.33
CA HIS A 21 6.33 14.20 14.86
C HIS A 21 5.97 14.38 16.31
N ARG A 22 6.96 14.45 17.22
CA ARG A 22 6.83 14.78 18.66
C ARG A 22 5.40 15.18 19.11
N PRO A 23 4.59 14.25 19.70
CA PRO A 23 3.56 14.72 20.64
C PRO A 23 3.60 13.94 21.97
N ALA A 24 2.61 14.20 22.81
CA ALA A 24 2.47 13.76 24.19
C ALA A 24 2.77 12.26 24.42
N ALA A 25 3.11 11.90 25.67
CA ALA A 25 3.47 10.53 26.08
C ALA A 25 2.48 9.43 25.63
N THR A 26 1.22 9.78 25.38
CA THR A 26 0.17 8.88 24.91
C THR A 26 0.43 8.28 23.52
N GLU A 27 1.15 8.96 22.64
CA GLU A 27 1.50 8.50 21.29
C GLU A 27 2.74 7.59 21.26
N ARG A 28 3.44 7.48 22.39
CA ARG A 28 4.48 6.47 22.61
C ARG A 28 3.91 5.09 22.94
N THR A 29 2.66 5.03 23.40
CA THR A 29 1.98 3.77 23.72
C THR A 29 1.53 3.04 22.46
N ARG A 30 1.44 1.70 22.51
CA ARG A 30 0.89 0.89 21.40
C ARG A 30 -0.46 1.40 20.92
N ARG A 31 -1.38 1.70 21.85
CA ARG A 31 -2.71 2.23 21.55
C ARG A 31 -2.66 3.59 20.85
N GLY A 32 -1.69 4.44 21.20
CA GLY A 32 -1.47 5.72 20.51
C GLY A 32 -1.01 5.53 19.07
N LYS A 33 0.00 4.68 18.87
CA LYS A 33 0.52 4.34 17.54
C LYS A 33 -0.53 3.68 16.65
N GLU A 34 -1.40 2.85 17.21
CA GLU A 34 -2.53 2.26 16.49
C GLU A 34 -3.58 3.27 16.04
N ARG A 35 -3.81 4.35 16.80
CA ARG A 35 -4.67 5.46 16.34
C ARG A 35 -4.04 6.21 15.18
N LEU A 36 -2.73 6.47 15.25
CA LEU A 36 -2.00 7.10 14.15
C LEU A 36 -2.01 6.22 12.90
N PHE A 37 -1.88 4.90 13.05
CA PHE A 37 -2.02 3.96 11.94
C PHE A 37 -3.41 4.06 11.29
N ALA A 38 -4.47 4.09 12.08
CA ALA A 38 -5.82 4.21 11.55
C ALA A 38 -6.05 5.53 10.78
N GLU A 39 -5.49 6.63 11.29
CA GLU A 39 -5.52 7.92 10.59
C GLU A 39 -4.69 7.90 9.30
N ALA A 40 -3.50 7.28 9.32
CA ALA A 40 -2.68 7.11 8.13
C ALA A 40 -3.42 6.31 7.03
N VAL A 41 -4.11 5.23 7.40
CA VAL A 41 -4.95 4.45 6.46
C VAL A 41 -6.06 5.32 5.86
N ARG A 42 -6.75 6.13 6.67
CA ARG A 42 -7.79 7.06 6.19
C ARG A 42 -7.22 8.08 5.19
N LEU A 43 -6.05 8.64 5.49
CA LEU A 43 -5.37 9.62 4.63
C LEU A 43 -4.89 8.99 3.31
N LEU A 44 -4.46 7.73 3.34
CA LEU A 44 -3.96 7.02 2.17
C LEU A 44 -5.05 6.48 1.23
N ASP A 45 -6.25 6.19 1.75
CA ASP A 45 -7.33 5.57 0.96
C ASP A 45 -7.56 6.19 -0.43
N PRO A 46 -7.71 7.52 -0.60
CA PRO A 46 -7.90 8.10 -1.93
C PRO A 46 -6.71 7.86 -2.86
N TYR A 47 -5.48 7.89 -2.35
CA TYR A 47 -4.25 7.73 -3.14
C TYR A 47 -3.94 6.26 -3.46
N ALA A 48 -4.29 5.33 -2.56
CA ALA A 48 -4.18 3.90 -2.83
C ALA A 48 -5.16 3.47 -3.92
N ARG A 49 -6.40 3.96 -3.85
CA ARG A 49 -7.40 3.76 -4.91
C ARG A 49 -6.96 4.40 -6.22
N GLN A 50 -6.39 5.60 -6.18
CA GLN A 50 -5.85 6.25 -7.37
C GLN A 50 -4.74 5.42 -8.01
N ALA A 51 -3.74 4.96 -7.25
CA ALA A 51 -2.65 4.16 -7.78
C ALA A 51 -3.13 2.84 -8.44
N LEU A 52 -4.11 2.16 -7.83
CA LEU A 52 -4.73 0.96 -8.40
C LEU A 52 -5.60 1.30 -9.62
N GLY A 53 -6.33 2.41 -9.60
CA GLY A 53 -7.19 2.86 -10.70
C GLY A 53 -6.40 3.29 -11.94
N ASP A 54 -5.24 3.92 -11.75
CA ASP A 54 -4.31 4.23 -12.84
C ASP A 54 -3.87 2.92 -13.53
N LEU A 55 -3.47 1.91 -12.74
CA LEU A 55 -3.06 0.59 -13.25
C LEU A 55 -4.21 -0.12 -13.97
N ASP A 56 -5.40 -0.11 -13.40
CA ASP A 56 -6.60 -0.69 -14.01
C ASP A 56 -6.93 -0.05 -15.36
N THR A 57 -6.93 1.29 -15.40
CA THR A 57 -7.24 2.05 -16.61
C THR A 57 -6.22 1.78 -17.71
N GLU A 58 -4.92 1.83 -17.38
CA GLU A 58 -3.84 1.77 -18.37
C GLU A 58 -3.52 0.34 -18.82
N LEU A 59 -3.55 -0.64 -17.90
CA LEU A 59 -3.06 -2.00 -18.17
C LEU A 59 -4.15 -3.07 -18.18
N LEU A 60 -5.22 -2.89 -17.39
CA LEU A 60 -6.32 -3.84 -17.29
C LEU A 60 -7.57 -3.40 -18.06
N LEU A 61 -7.50 -2.26 -18.74
CA LEU A 61 -8.55 -1.72 -19.61
C LEU A 61 -9.89 -1.49 -18.88
N GLY A 62 -9.84 -1.16 -17.59
CA GLY A 62 -11.03 -0.91 -16.78
C GLY A 62 -11.85 -2.15 -16.45
N THR A 63 -11.25 -3.34 -16.54
CA THR A 63 -11.90 -4.61 -16.16
C THR A 63 -11.69 -4.98 -14.69
N GLY A 64 -10.87 -4.21 -14.00
CA GLY A 64 -10.52 -4.43 -12.61
C GLY A 64 -11.58 -3.97 -11.62
N GLU A 65 -11.52 -4.59 -10.45
CA GLU A 65 -12.36 -4.28 -9.30
C GLU A 65 -11.45 -3.92 -8.12
N ILE A 66 -11.60 -2.69 -7.62
CA ILE A 66 -10.85 -2.20 -6.46
C ILE A 66 -11.68 -2.38 -5.20
N THR A 67 -11.17 -3.15 -4.25
CA THR A 67 -11.75 -3.29 -2.92
C THR A 67 -10.81 -2.74 -1.85
N ALA A 68 -11.38 -2.33 -0.71
CA ALA A 68 -10.59 -1.90 0.44
C ALA A 68 -11.21 -2.44 1.73
N THR A 69 -10.38 -2.94 2.65
CA THR A 69 -10.87 -3.53 3.90
C THR A 69 -11.13 -2.51 4.99
N GLY A 70 -10.57 -1.29 4.86
CA GLY A 70 -10.34 -0.42 6.01
C GLY A 70 -9.39 -1.07 7.03
N VAL A 71 -9.30 -0.48 8.21
CA VAL A 71 -8.48 -1.00 9.32
C VAL A 71 -9.16 -2.21 9.94
N ARG A 72 -8.43 -3.31 10.05
CA ARG A 72 -8.87 -4.52 10.77
C ARG A 72 -7.78 -5.07 11.68
N ARG A 73 -8.19 -5.91 12.63
CA ARG A 73 -7.27 -6.70 13.45
C ARG A 73 -6.73 -7.86 12.63
N ALA A 74 -5.42 -8.03 12.65
CA ALA A 74 -4.74 -9.17 12.07
C ALA A 74 -4.66 -10.33 13.09
N ALA A 75 -4.40 -11.54 12.59
CA ALA A 75 -4.38 -12.76 13.42
C ALA A 75 -3.28 -12.73 14.51
N ASP A 76 -2.20 -11.99 14.28
CA ASP A 76 -1.12 -11.79 15.26
C ASP A 76 -1.49 -10.77 16.36
N GLY A 77 -2.70 -10.18 16.32
CA GLY A 77 -3.15 -9.11 17.19
C GLY A 77 -2.76 -7.70 16.71
N GLY A 78 -1.99 -7.61 15.61
CA GLY A 78 -1.65 -6.36 14.94
C GLY A 78 -2.84 -5.72 14.22
N LEU A 79 -2.56 -4.67 13.46
CA LEU A 79 -3.54 -4.04 12.56
C LEU A 79 -3.06 -4.17 11.13
N ASP A 80 -4.00 -4.26 10.20
CA ASP A 80 -3.73 -4.07 8.78
C ASP A 80 -4.89 -3.41 8.05
N ALA A 81 -4.59 -2.89 6.87
CA ALA A 81 -5.56 -2.42 5.90
C ALA A 81 -5.06 -2.77 4.49
N ARG A 82 -5.97 -3.24 3.63
CA ARG A 82 -5.63 -3.69 2.28
C ARG A 82 -6.47 -2.95 1.25
N TRP A 83 -5.82 -2.64 0.13
CA TRP A 83 -6.45 -2.26 -1.13
C TRP A 83 -6.05 -3.28 -2.17
N GLU A 84 -7.04 -3.90 -2.80
CA GLU A 84 -6.84 -5.02 -3.72
C GLU A 84 -7.46 -4.68 -5.07
N LEU A 85 -6.72 -4.96 -6.15
CA LEU A 85 -7.17 -4.85 -7.52
C LEU A 85 -7.20 -6.24 -8.15
N ALA A 86 -8.41 -6.75 -8.40
CA ALA A 86 -8.65 -8.06 -8.99
C ALA A 86 -9.32 -7.91 -10.36
N TRP A 87 -9.04 -8.81 -11.30
CA TRP A 87 -9.61 -8.74 -12.67
C TRP A 87 -9.79 -10.16 -13.26
N PRO A 88 -10.57 -10.34 -14.34
CA PRO A 88 -10.98 -11.66 -14.81
C PRO A 88 -9.83 -12.62 -15.14
N GLU A 89 -8.83 -12.16 -15.90
CA GLU A 89 -7.72 -12.99 -16.39
C GLU A 89 -6.87 -13.52 -15.25
N GLN A 90 -6.60 -12.68 -14.24
CA GLN A 90 -5.87 -13.06 -13.03
C GLN A 90 -6.65 -14.05 -12.16
N ARG A 91 -7.97 -13.88 -12.05
CA ARG A 91 -8.84 -14.81 -11.32
C ARG A 91 -8.93 -16.17 -12.01
N ALA A 92 -9.02 -16.18 -13.34
CA ALA A 92 -9.14 -17.40 -14.14
C ALA A 92 -7.93 -18.33 -13.98
N VAL A 93 -6.74 -17.78 -13.68
CA VAL A 93 -5.52 -18.54 -13.41
C VAL A 93 -5.23 -18.74 -11.92
N GLY A 94 -6.16 -18.36 -11.03
CA GLY A 94 -6.06 -18.61 -9.59
C GLY A 94 -4.95 -17.83 -8.88
N LEU A 95 -4.49 -16.70 -9.42
CA LEU A 95 -3.52 -15.84 -8.76
C LEU A 95 -4.16 -15.03 -7.61
N ALA A 96 -3.32 -14.33 -6.83
CA ALA A 96 -3.76 -13.28 -5.91
C ALA A 96 -3.90 -11.93 -6.66
N PRO A 97 -4.77 -11.01 -6.20
CA PRO A 97 -4.88 -9.68 -6.80
C PRO A 97 -3.61 -8.86 -6.60
N VAL A 98 -3.48 -7.75 -7.33
CA VAL A 98 -2.50 -6.72 -6.98
C VAL A 98 -2.89 -6.14 -5.63
N LEU A 99 -1.91 -6.04 -4.72
CA LEU A 99 -2.15 -5.64 -3.35
C LEU A 99 -1.32 -4.39 -2.98
N VAL A 100 -1.98 -3.43 -2.35
CA VAL A 100 -1.35 -2.42 -1.49
C VAL A 100 -1.76 -2.72 -0.06
N HIS A 101 -0.80 -2.88 0.83
CA HIS A 101 -1.03 -3.37 2.19
C HIS A 101 -0.34 -2.48 3.21
N ALA A 102 -1.14 -1.79 4.02
CA ALA A 102 -0.67 -1.15 5.25
C ALA A 102 -0.69 -2.17 6.38
N VAL A 103 0.45 -2.39 7.04
CA VAL A 103 0.60 -3.39 8.10
C VAL A 103 1.22 -2.78 9.35
N TYR A 104 0.64 -3.07 10.51
CA TYR A 104 1.21 -2.78 11.82
C TYR A 104 1.15 -4.02 12.72
N GLY A 105 2.07 -4.95 12.47
CA GLY A 105 2.17 -6.21 13.23
C GLY A 105 2.31 -5.97 14.74
N ALA A 106 1.92 -6.96 15.54
CA ALA A 106 1.88 -6.81 17.00
C ALA A 106 3.26 -6.50 17.61
N GLY A 107 4.32 -7.12 17.05
CA GLY A 107 5.71 -6.88 17.46
C GLY A 107 6.40 -5.70 16.75
N PHE A 108 5.71 -5.00 15.84
CA PHE A 108 6.35 -3.94 15.07
C PHE A 108 6.50 -2.65 15.89
N HIS A 109 7.65 -2.01 15.76
CA HIS A 109 7.86 -0.67 16.30
C HIS A 109 7.09 0.39 15.50
N HIS A 110 7.01 0.22 14.17
CA HIS A 110 6.34 1.11 13.23
C HIS A 110 5.51 0.35 12.19
N PRO A 111 4.46 0.99 11.65
CA PRO A 111 3.73 0.44 10.52
C PRO A 111 4.52 0.57 9.21
N HIS A 112 4.17 -0.27 8.25
CA HIS A 112 4.75 -0.32 6.91
C HIS A 112 3.67 -0.37 5.83
N LEU A 113 4.04 0.05 4.63
CA LEU A 113 3.36 -0.23 3.37
C LEU A 113 4.12 -1.35 2.65
N GLN A 114 3.41 -2.26 1.99
CA GLN A 114 4.02 -3.31 1.16
C GLN A 114 3.07 -3.75 0.05
N GLY A 115 3.59 -4.53 -0.91
CA GLY A 115 2.78 -5.19 -1.93
C GLY A 115 2.48 -6.65 -1.57
N GLY A 116 1.79 -7.39 -2.45
CA GLY A 116 1.64 -8.84 -2.32
C GLY A 116 2.97 -9.59 -2.47
N THR A 117 3.91 -9.02 -3.23
CA THR A 117 5.24 -9.56 -3.53
C THR A 117 6.37 -8.56 -3.29
N VAL A 118 6.03 -7.32 -2.99
CA VAL A 118 6.98 -6.22 -2.81
C VAL A 118 7.25 -6.04 -1.32
N GLY A 119 8.53 -5.85 -0.97
CA GLY A 119 8.98 -5.66 0.41
C GLY A 119 8.43 -4.39 1.08
N GLN A 120 8.87 -4.18 2.31
CA GLN A 120 8.32 -3.15 3.18
C GLN A 120 8.90 -1.75 2.91
N TRP A 121 8.01 -0.76 2.86
CA TRP A 121 8.27 0.67 2.87
C TRP A 121 7.73 1.27 4.18
N PRO A 122 8.39 2.24 4.81
CA PRO A 122 7.89 2.83 6.05
C PRO A 122 6.58 3.59 5.85
N LEU A 123 5.65 3.47 6.79
CA LEU A 123 4.41 4.23 6.80
C LEU A 123 4.48 5.39 7.80
N ASN A 124 5.02 6.54 7.38
CA ASN A 124 5.14 7.75 8.21
C ASN A 124 4.31 8.91 7.61
N VAL A 125 2.98 8.70 7.58
CA VAL A 125 1.98 9.61 7.03
C VAL A 125 1.05 10.10 8.15
N PHE A 126 1.04 11.42 8.35
CA PHE A 126 0.30 12.09 9.43
C PHE A 126 -0.52 13.28 8.93
N THR A 127 -0.39 13.66 7.65
CA THR A 127 -1.13 14.75 7.01
C THR A 127 -1.51 14.38 5.59
N GLU A 128 -2.51 15.08 5.03
CA GLU A 128 -2.94 14.89 3.64
C GLU A 128 -1.79 15.17 2.64
N ALA A 129 -1.01 16.22 2.86
CA ALA A 129 0.15 16.54 2.03
C ALA A 129 1.23 15.44 2.07
N GLN A 130 1.36 14.72 3.20
CA GLN A 130 2.24 13.56 3.30
C GLN A 130 1.65 12.36 2.55
N ALA A 131 0.35 12.11 2.67
CA ALA A 131 -0.33 11.04 1.94
C ALA A 131 -0.25 11.22 0.42
N ALA A 132 -0.51 12.44 -0.07
CA ALA A 132 -0.36 12.79 -1.48
C ALA A 132 1.07 12.54 -2.00
N ALA A 133 2.07 12.80 -1.15
CA ALA A 133 3.47 12.58 -1.48
C ALA A 133 3.86 11.09 -1.58
N GLU A 134 3.08 10.17 -1.01
CA GLU A 134 3.30 8.72 -1.13
C GLU A 134 2.74 8.15 -2.44
N LEU A 135 1.94 8.89 -3.21
CA LEU A 135 1.35 8.38 -4.46
C LEU A 135 2.37 7.74 -5.43
N PRO A 136 3.57 8.32 -5.67
CA PRO A 136 4.58 7.65 -6.49
C PRO A 136 5.06 6.31 -5.91
N VAL A 137 5.14 6.18 -4.59
CA VAL A 137 5.51 4.93 -3.92
C VAL A 137 4.39 3.91 -4.07
N LEU A 138 3.12 4.31 -3.88
CA LEU A 138 1.96 3.44 -4.06
C LEU A 138 1.88 2.89 -5.48
N ARG A 139 2.12 3.73 -6.49
CA ARG A 139 2.22 3.33 -7.90
C ARG A 139 3.35 2.33 -8.12
N ALA A 140 4.53 2.60 -7.57
CA ALA A 140 5.67 1.68 -7.69
C ALA A 140 5.39 0.32 -7.03
N VAL A 141 4.76 0.30 -5.85
CA VAL A 141 4.34 -0.93 -5.18
C VAL A 141 3.33 -1.71 -6.02
N ALA A 142 2.26 -1.06 -6.49
CA ALA A 142 1.23 -1.73 -7.29
C ALA A 142 1.79 -2.26 -8.62
N ALA A 143 2.58 -1.46 -9.34
CA ALA A 143 3.17 -1.86 -10.61
C ALA A 143 4.20 -2.99 -10.44
N ALA A 144 5.05 -2.93 -9.41
CA ALA A 144 6.00 -4.00 -9.12
C ALA A 144 5.29 -5.29 -8.70
N ASP A 145 4.16 -5.19 -7.99
CA ASP A 145 3.37 -6.36 -7.62
C ASP A 145 2.73 -7.03 -8.85
N LEU A 146 2.13 -6.25 -9.76
CA LEU A 146 1.63 -6.76 -11.04
C LEU A 146 2.75 -7.42 -11.87
N HIS A 147 3.88 -6.75 -11.99
CA HIS A 147 5.05 -7.26 -12.70
C HIS A 147 5.48 -8.62 -12.14
N ASN A 148 5.53 -8.78 -10.82
CA ASN A 148 5.86 -10.05 -10.18
C ASN A 148 4.77 -11.13 -10.35
N LEU A 149 3.50 -10.75 -10.46
CA LEU A 149 2.42 -11.69 -10.82
C LEU A 149 2.61 -12.24 -12.24
N VAL A 150 3.05 -11.41 -13.19
CA VAL A 150 3.37 -11.84 -14.55
C VAL A 150 4.46 -12.92 -14.55
N PHE A 151 5.50 -12.84 -13.72
CA PHE A 151 6.52 -13.91 -13.62
C PHE A 151 5.97 -15.22 -13.05
N ARG A 152 4.89 -15.17 -12.28
CA ARG A 152 4.25 -16.38 -11.76
C ARG A 152 3.34 -17.05 -12.79
N GLN A 153 3.02 -16.36 -13.88
CA GLN A 153 2.26 -16.86 -15.02
C GLN A 153 2.93 -16.36 -16.31
N ASP A 154 2.23 -15.54 -17.11
CA ASP A 154 2.79 -14.81 -18.24
C ASP A 154 2.00 -13.52 -18.51
N HIS A 155 2.40 -12.78 -19.55
CA HIS A 155 1.85 -11.48 -19.91
C HIS A 155 0.35 -11.49 -20.22
N ARG A 156 -0.27 -12.63 -20.53
CA ARG A 156 -1.70 -12.72 -20.89
C ARG A 156 -2.63 -12.35 -19.75
N ILE A 157 -2.14 -12.32 -18.52
CA ILE A 157 -2.90 -11.75 -17.40
C ILE A 157 -3.02 -10.22 -17.49
N VAL A 158 -2.37 -9.55 -18.45
CA VAL A 158 -2.43 -8.09 -18.64
C VAL A 158 -3.15 -7.78 -19.96
N PRO A 159 -4.46 -7.46 -19.93
CA PRO A 159 -5.29 -7.26 -21.12
C PRO A 159 -4.71 -6.30 -22.17
N ALA A 160 -4.06 -5.20 -21.75
CA ALA A 160 -3.48 -4.22 -22.66
C ALA A 160 -2.39 -4.81 -23.58
N THR A 161 -1.74 -5.90 -23.19
CA THR A 161 -0.69 -6.57 -24.00
C THR A 161 -1.23 -7.45 -25.11
N MET A 162 -2.53 -7.77 -25.06
CA MET A 162 -3.21 -8.64 -26.03
C MET A 162 -3.92 -7.84 -27.14
N LYS A 163 -3.98 -6.50 -27.02
CA LYS A 163 -4.50 -5.64 -28.08
C LYS A 163 -3.43 -5.48 -29.17
N GLU A 164 -3.78 -5.85 -30.40
CA GLU A 164 -2.89 -5.82 -31.56
C GLU A 164 -2.50 -4.39 -32.03
N ASP A 165 -3.17 -3.34 -31.53
CA ASP A 165 -3.10 -1.97 -32.06
C ASP A 165 -2.11 -1.01 -31.37
N LEU A 166 -1.11 -1.50 -30.63
CA LEU A 166 -0.06 -0.64 -30.01
C LEU A 166 1.31 -0.72 -30.71
N ARG A 167 1.34 -1.03 -32.01
CA ARG A 167 2.53 -0.89 -32.88
C ARG A 167 2.38 0.25 -33.86
#